data_AF-A0A7S2IKL5-F1
#
_entry.id   AF-A0A7S2IKL5-F1
#
_cell.length_a   1.000
_cell.length_b   1.000
_cell.length_c   1.000
_cell.angle_alpha   90.00
_cell.angle_beta   90.00
_cell.angle_gamma   90.00
#
_symmetry.space_group_name_H-M   'P 1'
#
loop_
_entity.id
_entity.type
_entity.pdbx_description
1 polymer ?
#
loop_
_entity_poly.entity_id
_entity_poly.type
_entity_poly.pdbx_seq_one_letter_code
_entity_poly.pdbx_strand_id
1 'polypeptide(L)'
;ADPPAAPDEADDEAEDPEGVPAELHVMMGPGIQGSTKDQQRCEGKYTLVKLAEANGCPVWANARGDRFLFCGNDDSWYIGDEEEQDLNFDVDQGYIRHQACGSDMPHLLRGPWERGPDWNPDTGICVSLDGKQAPSNGKGGKAESKGQGKGKAKGKG
;
A
#
# COMPACT_ATOMS: atom_id res chain seq x y z
N ALA A 1 20.39 -52.75 -24.44
CA ALA A 1 20.73 -51.72 -23.45
C ALA A 1 20.27 -50.41 -24.05
N ASP A 2 19.12 -49.93 -23.59
CA ASP A 2 18.60 -48.61 -23.98
C ASP A 2 19.40 -47.53 -23.22
N PRO A 3 19.67 -46.36 -23.84
CA PRO A 3 20.22 -45.23 -23.12
C PRO A 3 19.19 -44.68 -22.11
N PRO A 4 19.64 -44.11 -20.98
CA PRO A 4 18.72 -43.47 -20.04
C PRO A 4 18.11 -42.23 -20.68
N ALA A 5 16.78 -42.14 -20.59
CA ALA A 5 16.02 -40.94 -20.92
C ALA A 5 16.60 -39.76 -20.11
N ALA A 6 16.80 -38.63 -20.80
CA ALA A 6 17.18 -37.37 -20.18
C ALA A 6 16.15 -36.99 -19.09
N PRO A 7 16.56 -36.36 -17.99
CA PRO A 7 15.62 -35.82 -17.04
C PRO A 7 14.77 -34.75 -17.73
N ASP A 8 13.46 -34.99 -17.68
CA ASP A 8 12.38 -34.08 -17.97
C ASP A 8 12.75 -32.67 -17.48
N GLU A 9 12.97 -31.76 -18.42
CA GLU A 9 13.04 -30.33 -18.12
C GLU A 9 11.64 -29.95 -17.62
N ALA A 10 11.45 -30.03 -16.30
CA ALA A 10 10.33 -29.42 -15.63
C ALA A 10 10.45 -27.91 -15.87
N ASP A 11 9.84 -27.46 -16.96
CA ASP A 11 9.38 -26.10 -17.13
C ASP A 11 8.43 -25.84 -15.96
N ASP A 12 9.00 -25.38 -14.86
CA ASP A 12 8.28 -24.80 -13.73
C ASP A 12 7.72 -23.47 -14.26
N GLU A 13 6.69 -23.58 -15.12
CA GLU A 13 5.77 -22.49 -15.38
C GLU A 13 5.15 -22.18 -14.03
N ALA A 14 5.81 -21.29 -13.28
CA ALA A 14 5.29 -20.75 -12.03
C ALA A 14 3.87 -20.27 -12.33
N GLU A 15 2.89 -21.09 -11.93
CA GLU A 15 1.48 -20.84 -12.17
C GLU A 15 1.20 -19.44 -11.63
N ASP A 16 0.71 -18.54 -12.48
CA ASP A 16 0.31 -17.21 -12.05
C ASP A 16 -0.57 -17.36 -10.81
N PRO A 17 -0.17 -16.81 -9.64
CA PRO A 17 -0.87 -17.09 -8.40
C PRO A 17 -2.32 -16.65 -8.54
N GLU A 18 -3.25 -17.62 -8.58
CA GLU A 18 -4.66 -17.38 -8.92
C GLU A 18 -5.23 -16.25 -8.05
N GLY A 19 -5.61 -15.15 -8.68
CA GLY A 19 -6.23 -14.00 -8.01
C GLY A 19 -5.28 -12.89 -7.56
N VAL A 20 -3.96 -13.02 -7.76
CA VAL A 20 -3.01 -11.92 -7.54
C VAL A 20 -2.89 -11.09 -8.82
N PRO A 21 -3.17 -9.77 -8.78
CA PRO A 21 -3.06 -8.95 -9.97
C PRO A 21 -1.59 -8.77 -10.39
N ALA A 22 -1.30 -9.01 -11.67
CA ALA A 22 0.03 -8.75 -12.23
C ALA A 22 0.41 -7.25 -12.21
N GLU A 23 -0.59 -6.36 -12.14
CA GLU A 23 -0.42 -4.92 -12.20
C GLU A 23 -1.35 -4.19 -11.23
N LEU A 24 -0.82 -3.15 -10.60
CA LEU A 24 -1.53 -2.21 -9.75
C LEU A 24 -1.19 -0.78 -10.13
N HIS A 25 -2.09 0.15 -9.85
CA HIS A 25 -1.91 1.59 -10.03
C HIS A 25 -2.13 2.29 -8.70
N VAL A 26 -1.09 2.96 -8.22
CA VAL A 26 -1.15 3.85 -7.07
C VAL A 26 -1.39 5.26 -7.58
N MET A 27 -2.50 5.86 -7.18
CA MET A 27 -2.84 7.24 -7.50
C MET A 27 -2.69 8.11 -6.26
N MET A 28 -2.08 9.28 -6.44
CA MET A 28 -2.05 10.34 -5.44
C MET A 28 -3.03 11.42 -5.88
N GLY A 29 -4.00 11.78 -5.03
CA GLY A 29 -4.98 12.81 -5.33
C GLY A 29 -4.31 14.17 -5.61
N PRO A 30 -4.88 15.02 -6.48
CA PRO A 30 -4.27 16.28 -6.85
C PRO A 30 -4.15 17.22 -5.64
N GLY A 31 -2.91 17.62 -5.33
CA GLY A 31 -2.63 18.83 -4.55
C GLY A 31 -2.91 18.74 -3.04
N ILE A 32 -2.70 17.59 -2.40
CA ILE A 32 -2.80 17.56 -0.93
C ILE A 32 -1.56 18.23 -0.32
N GLN A 33 -1.79 19.43 0.23
CA GLN A 33 -0.84 20.17 1.04
C GLN A 33 -0.28 19.28 2.15
N GLY A 34 1.04 19.08 2.17
CA GLY A 34 1.73 18.26 3.18
C GLY A 34 2.38 16.97 2.67
N SER A 35 2.20 16.58 1.39
CA SER A 35 2.94 15.45 0.81
C SER A 35 4.40 15.81 0.54
N THR A 36 5.33 14.95 0.96
CA THR A 36 6.75 15.05 0.61
C THR A 36 7.00 14.63 -0.85
N LYS A 37 8.19 14.92 -1.39
CA LYS A 37 8.60 14.47 -2.73
C LYS A 37 8.65 12.95 -2.82
N ASP A 38 9.09 12.27 -1.76
CA ASP A 38 9.21 10.82 -1.74
C ASP A 38 7.86 10.12 -1.65
N GLN A 39 6.87 10.76 -1.01
CA GLN A 39 5.47 10.32 -1.06
C GLN A 39 4.88 10.52 -2.46
N GLN A 40 5.18 11.62 -3.14
CA GLN A 40 4.73 11.83 -4.53
C GLN A 40 5.31 10.80 -5.49
N ARG A 41 6.53 10.34 -5.24
CA ARG A 41 7.17 9.25 -6.00
C ARG A 41 6.45 7.91 -5.87
N CYS A 42 5.62 7.72 -4.85
CA CYS A 42 4.85 6.49 -4.70
C CYS A 42 3.76 6.36 -5.78
N GLU A 43 3.39 7.45 -6.47
CA GLU A 43 2.44 7.42 -7.58
C GLU A 43 2.99 6.64 -8.78
N GLY A 44 2.11 5.85 -9.40
CA GLY A 44 2.35 5.23 -10.71
C GLY A 44 1.93 3.78 -10.77
N LYS A 45 2.40 3.13 -11.83
CA LYS A 45 2.17 1.71 -12.12
C LYS A 45 3.15 0.84 -11.34
N TYR A 46 2.65 -0.26 -10.82
CA TYR A 46 3.35 -1.30 -10.07
C TYR A 46 3.13 -2.64 -10.76
N THR A 47 4.20 -3.41 -10.93
CA THR A 47 4.18 -4.74 -11.55
C THR A 47 4.56 -5.77 -10.50
N LEU A 48 3.86 -6.90 -10.50
CA LEU A 48 4.14 -8.01 -9.60
C LEU A 48 5.58 -8.50 -9.80
N VAL A 49 6.33 -8.62 -8.71
CA VAL A 49 7.68 -9.17 -8.74
C VAL A 49 7.56 -10.68 -8.59
N LYS A 50 7.91 -11.44 -9.64
CA LYS A 50 7.81 -12.90 -9.64
C LYS A 50 8.65 -13.49 -8.50
N LEU A 51 8.05 -14.43 -7.76
CA LEU A 51 8.65 -15.16 -6.65
C LEU A 51 9.11 -14.29 -5.46
N ALA A 52 8.71 -13.02 -5.41
CA ALA A 52 9.00 -12.14 -4.28
C ALA A 52 7.78 -12.05 -3.36
N GLU A 53 8.04 -12.32 -2.08
CA GLU A 53 7.04 -12.28 -1.02
C GLU A 53 7.57 -11.47 0.16
N ALA A 54 6.66 -10.75 0.82
CA ALA A 54 6.88 -10.02 2.06
C ALA A 54 5.84 -10.49 3.06
N ASN A 55 6.28 -11.12 4.15
CA ASN A 55 5.37 -11.63 5.20
C ASN A 55 4.25 -12.53 4.63
N GLY A 56 4.59 -13.40 3.67
CA GLY A 56 3.63 -14.32 3.03
C GLY A 56 2.67 -13.66 2.04
N CYS A 57 2.89 -12.39 1.70
CA CYS A 57 2.10 -11.62 0.75
C CYS A 57 2.93 -11.25 -0.49
N PRO A 58 2.31 -11.12 -1.67
CA PRO A 58 3.00 -10.69 -2.89
C PRO A 58 3.61 -9.28 -2.79
N VAL A 59 4.70 -9.07 -3.53
CA VAL A 59 5.37 -7.77 -3.65
C VAL A 59 5.20 -7.21 -5.06
N TRP A 60 4.89 -5.92 -5.16
CA TRP A 60 4.91 -5.21 -6.45
C TRP A 60 5.98 -4.11 -6.46
N ALA A 61 6.71 -4.00 -7.55
CA ALA A 61 7.69 -2.95 -7.77
C ALA A 61 7.12 -1.90 -8.73
N ASN A 62 7.35 -0.62 -8.44
CA ASN A 62 6.91 0.43 -9.35
C ASN A 62 7.69 0.39 -10.69
N ALA A 63 7.17 1.10 -11.69
CA ALA A 63 7.78 1.15 -13.02
C ALA A 63 9.21 1.72 -13.07
N ARG A 64 9.65 2.43 -12.03
CA ARG A 64 11.01 2.98 -11.91
C ARG A 64 11.96 2.04 -11.16
N GLY A 65 11.44 1.02 -10.49
CA GLY A 65 12.19 0.10 -9.62
C GLY A 65 12.66 0.71 -8.30
N ASP A 66 12.15 1.88 -7.90
CA ASP A 66 12.58 2.61 -6.69
C ASP A 66 11.53 2.60 -5.57
N ARG A 67 10.37 1.96 -5.79
CA ARG A 67 9.33 1.80 -4.78
C ARG A 67 8.73 0.41 -4.81
N PHE A 68 8.39 -0.11 -3.64
CA PHE A 68 7.81 -1.43 -3.44
C PHE A 68 6.53 -1.34 -2.65
N LEU A 69 5.48 -2.00 -3.12
CA LEU A 69 4.24 -2.25 -2.37
C LEU A 69 4.33 -3.65 -1.76
N PHE A 70 4.29 -3.74 -0.43
CA PHE A 70 4.54 -4.97 0.32
C PHE A 70 3.73 -5.02 1.62
N CYS A 71 3.61 -6.19 2.23
CA CYS A 71 3.03 -6.35 3.56
C CYS A 71 4.14 -6.34 4.62
N GLY A 72 4.01 -5.49 5.63
CA GLY A 72 4.95 -5.39 6.75
C GLY A 72 4.71 -6.46 7.82
N ASN A 73 5.54 -6.46 8.86
CA ASN A 73 5.45 -7.44 9.95
C ASN A 73 4.37 -7.13 11.01
N ASP A 74 3.63 -6.03 10.82
CA ASP A 74 2.46 -5.63 11.59
C ASP A 74 1.14 -5.87 10.83
N ASP A 75 1.19 -6.74 9.82
CA ASP A 75 0.11 -7.08 8.88
C ASP A 75 -0.40 -5.92 8.00
N SER A 76 0.19 -4.72 8.09
CA SER A 76 -0.21 -3.57 7.27
C SER A 76 0.43 -3.61 5.88
N TRP A 77 -0.21 -2.97 4.90
CA TRP A 77 0.38 -2.76 3.58
C TRP A 77 1.19 -1.46 3.57
N TYR A 78 2.38 -1.47 2.99
CA TYR A 78 3.30 -0.33 2.90
C TYR A 78 3.74 -0.06 1.47
N ILE A 79 4.07 1.21 1.19
CA ILE A 79 4.90 1.59 0.07
C ILE A 79 6.23 2.13 0.62
N GLY A 80 7.30 1.41 0.38
CA GLY A 80 8.68 1.75 0.77
C GLY A 80 9.63 1.78 -0.42
N ASP A 81 10.92 1.76 -0.15
CA ASP A 81 12.00 1.74 -1.14
C ASP A 81 13.01 0.60 -0.88
N GLU A 82 14.24 0.76 -1.38
CA GLU A 82 15.29 -0.24 -1.27
C GLU A 82 15.72 -0.50 0.18
N GLU A 83 15.57 0.46 1.09
CA GLU A 83 15.92 0.27 2.50
C GLU A 83 15.05 -0.83 3.14
N GLU A 84 13.74 -0.82 2.86
CA GLU A 84 12.85 -1.88 3.33
C GLU A 84 13.06 -3.21 2.59
N GLN A 85 13.41 -3.16 1.31
CA GLN A 85 13.75 -4.36 0.54
C GLN A 85 14.99 -5.07 1.10
N ASP A 86 16.04 -4.32 1.46
CA ASP A 86 17.28 -4.85 2.05
C ASP A 86 17.03 -5.52 3.40
N LEU A 87 15.96 -5.12 4.09
CA LEU A 87 15.45 -5.73 5.32
C LEU A 87 14.46 -6.88 5.05
N ASN A 88 14.38 -7.38 3.82
CA ASN A 88 13.44 -8.41 3.36
C ASN A 88 11.97 -8.06 3.68
N PHE A 89 11.64 -6.77 3.71
CA PHE A 89 10.31 -6.25 4.05
C PHE A 89 9.82 -6.64 5.47
N ASP A 90 10.71 -7.08 6.36
CA ASP A 90 10.41 -7.38 7.78
C ASP A 90 10.45 -6.09 8.62
N VAL A 91 9.55 -5.17 8.30
CA VAL A 91 9.47 -3.82 8.88
C VAL A 91 8.03 -3.34 9.00
N ASP A 92 7.81 -2.31 9.81
CA ASP A 92 6.54 -1.59 10.02
C ASP A 92 6.64 -0.12 9.56
N GLN A 93 7.47 0.13 8.54
CA GLN A 93 7.82 1.46 8.06
C GLN A 93 7.65 1.58 6.54
N GLY A 94 7.51 2.83 6.09
CA GLY A 94 7.36 3.20 4.70
C GLY A 94 6.83 4.62 4.54
N TYR A 95 6.70 5.07 3.30
CA TYR A 95 6.20 6.42 2.98
C TYR A 95 4.68 6.53 3.10
N ILE A 96 3.99 5.45 2.74
CA ILE A 96 2.53 5.32 2.70
C ILE A 96 2.17 3.96 3.28
N ARG A 97 1.07 3.87 4.04
CA ARG A 97 0.56 2.59 4.51
C ARG A 97 -0.96 2.47 4.44
N HIS A 98 -1.48 1.26 4.60
CA HIS A 98 -2.88 1.01 4.91
C HIS A 98 -2.94 0.00 6.06
N GLN A 99 -3.66 0.37 7.13
CA GLN A 99 -3.86 -0.47 8.33
C GLN A 99 -4.88 -1.61 8.10
N ALA A 100 -4.75 -2.32 6.99
CA ALA A 100 -5.48 -3.56 6.77
C ALA A 100 -4.69 -4.73 7.36
N CYS A 101 -5.35 -5.87 7.59
CA CYS A 101 -4.67 -7.12 7.87
C CYS A 101 -4.32 -7.75 6.51
N GLY A 102 -3.10 -8.28 6.34
CA GLY A 102 -2.53 -8.81 5.09
C GLY A 102 -3.32 -9.92 4.38
N SER A 103 -4.52 -10.26 4.86
CA SER A 103 -5.46 -11.16 4.20
C SER A 103 -6.08 -10.58 2.92
N ASP A 104 -6.27 -9.26 2.84
CA ASP A 104 -6.88 -8.60 1.69
C ASP A 104 -5.82 -7.97 0.76
N MET A 105 -6.04 -8.08 -0.55
CA MET A 105 -5.16 -7.47 -1.56
C MET A 105 -5.27 -5.93 -1.56
N PRO A 106 -4.19 -5.19 -1.92
CA PRO A 106 -4.13 -3.72 -1.84
C PRO A 106 -5.28 -2.98 -2.55
N HIS A 107 -5.73 -3.50 -3.70
CA HIS A 107 -6.81 -2.92 -4.51
C HIS A 107 -8.22 -3.19 -3.95
N LEU A 108 -8.36 -4.10 -3.00
CA LEU A 108 -9.62 -4.45 -2.35
C LEU A 108 -9.81 -3.72 -1.01
N LEU A 109 -8.74 -3.12 -0.48
CA LEU A 109 -8.76 -2.44 0.80
C LEU A 109 -9.81 -1.33 0.87
N ARG A 110 -10.32 -1.13 2.08
CA ARG A 110 -11.35 -0.15 2.38
C ARG A 110 -10.83 0.82 3.43
N GLY A 111 -11.14 2.10 3.25
CA GLY A 111 -10.65 3.17 4.11
C GLY A 111 -9.56 4.00 3.44
N PRO A 112 -9.09 5.04 4.12
CA PRO A 112 -7.99 5.85 3.62
C PRO A 112 -6.66 5.11 3.81
N TRP A 113 -5.78 5.25 2.83
CA TRP A 113 -4.35 5.05 3.08
C TRP A 113 -3.81 6.22 3.90
N GLU A 114 -2.66 6.05 4.53
CA GLU A 114 -2.05 6.99 5.45
C GLU A 114 -0.65 7.38 4.98
N ARG A 115 -0.25 8.63 5.22
CA ARG A 115 1.10 9.11 4.92
C ARG A 115 1.96 9.12 6.17
N GLY A 116 3.13 8.49 6.11
CA GLY A 116 4.12 8.54 7.17
C GLY A 116 4.78 9.92 7.34
N PRO A 117 5.59 10.12 8.39
CA PRO A 117 5.79 9.20 9.51
C PRO A 117 4.66 9.28 10.56
N ASP A 118 3.86 10.34 10.57
CA ASP A 118 2.77 10.52 11.55
C ASP A 118 1.47 9.77 11.20
N TRP A 119 1.48 9.01 10.09
CA TRP A 119 0.36 8.22 9.59
C TRP A 119 -0.93 9.01 9.44
N ASN A 120 -0.82 10.15 8.75
CA ASN A 120 -1.94 11.04 8.50
C ASN A 120 -2.85 10.44 7.40
N PRO A 121 -4.14 10.19 7.67
CA PRO A 121 -5.06 9.67 6.67
C PRO A 121 -5.17 10.56 5.44
N ASP A 122 -5.15 9.95 4.26
CA ASP A 122 -5.25 10.63 2.97
C ASP A 122 -6.21 9.88 2.04
N THR A 123 -7.41 10.45 1.87
CA THR A 123 -8.43 9.92 0.97
C THR A 123 -8.12 10.13 -0.51
N GLY A 124 -7.07 10.90 -0.83
CA GLY A 124 -6.58 11.06 -2.19
C GLY A 124 -5.75 9.87 -2.67
N ILE A 125 -5.24 9.05 -1.75
CA ILE A 125 -4.44 7.87 -2.09
C ILE A 125 -5.37 6.70 -2.38
N CYS A 126 -5.16 6.05 -3.52
CA CYS A 126 -5.95 4.90 -3.94
C CYS A 126 -5.08 3.91 -4.71
N VAL A 127 -5.30 2.62 -4.47
CA VAL A 127 -4.70 1.53 -5.24
C VAL A 127 -5.81 0.86 -6.05
N SER A 128 -5.63 0.73 -7.36
CA SER A 128 -6.62 0.10 -8.25
C SER A 128 -5.98 -0.73 -9.36
N LEU A 129 -6.78 -1.59 -9.99
CA LEU A 129 -6.34 -2.44 -11.11
C LEU A 129 -6.18 -1.64 -12.41
N ASP A 130 -7.11 -0.70 -12.66
CA ASP A 130 -7.23 -0.06 -13.99
C ASP A 130 -6.67 1.37 -14.05
N GLY A 131 -6.01 1.84 -12.99
CA GLY A 131 -5.63 3.26 -12.86
C GLY A 131 -6.82 4.22 -12.78
N LYS A 132 -8.02 3.70 -12.53
CA LYS A 132 -9.23 4.49 -12.27
C LYS A 132 -9.50 4.49 -10.78
N GLN A 133 -9.77 5.65 -10.20
CA GLN A 133 -10.26 5.72 -8.82
C GLN A 133 -11.58 4.95 -8.73
N ALA A 134 -11.68 4.00 -7.79
CA ALA A 134 -12.97 3.45 -7.44
C ALA A 134 -13.89 4.62 -7.00
N PRO A 135 -15.19 4.61 -7.35
CA PRO A 135 -16.10 5.65 -6.90
C PRO A 135 -16.12 5.63 -5.37
N SER A 136 -15.63 6.71 -4.77
CA SER A 136 -15.74 6.94 -3.33
C SER A 136 -17.21 6.93 -2.97
N ASN A 137 -17.67 5.85 -2.33
CA ASN A 137 -19.06 5.74 -1.90
C ASN A 137 -19.24 6.65 -0.67
N GLY A 138 -19.43 7.94 -0.93
CA GLY A 138 -19.80 8.91 0.09
C GLY A 138 -21.18 8.58 0.64
N LYS A 139 -21.25 8.14 1.92
CA LYS A 139 -22.35 8.44 2.86
C LYS A 139 -22.11 7.84 4.26
N GLY A 140 -22.04 8.74 5.26
CA GLY A 140 -22.34 8.46 6.68
C GLY A 140 -21.10 8.39 7.58
N GLY A 141 -20.91 9.21 8.62
CA GLY A 141 -21.87 10.03 9.33
C GLY A 141 -21.25 11.21 10.06
N LYS A 142 -22.14 12.16 10.30
CA LYS A 142 -21.97 13.42 10.99
C LYS A 142 -21.75 13.15 12.48
N ALA A 143 -20.51 13.22 12.97
CA ALA A 143 -20.26 13.32 14.41
C ALA A 143 -20.41 14.80 14.82
N GLU A 144 -21.63 15.13 15.23
CA GLU A 144 -22.00 16.42 15.80
C GLU A 144 -21.47 16.48 17.25
N SER A 145 -20.26 17.02 17.45
CA SER A 145 -19.74 17.34 18.79
C SER A 145 -20.29 18.69 19.26
N LYS A 146 -21.44 18.64 19.95
CA LYS A 146 -21.92 19.70 20.85
C LYS A 146 -21.36 19.48 22.26
N GLY A 147 -20.82 20.56 22.85
CA GLY A 147 -20.46 20.66 24.28
C GLY A 147 -19.28 21.59 24.49
N GLN A 148 -19.43 22.92 24.41
CA GLN A 148 -19.82 23.83 25.49
C GLN A 148 -18.76 23.98 26.59
N GLY A 149 -18.04 25.10 26.57
CA GLY A 149 -17.11 25.52 27.63
C GLY A 149 -16.65 26.97 27.46
N LYS A 150 -17.56 27.94 27.64
CA LYS A 150 -17.21 29.37 27.80
C LYS A 150 -16.75 29.58 29.25
N GLY A 151 -15.47 29.87 29.46
CA GLY A 151 -14.94 30.40 30.72
C GLY A 151 -14.18 31.69 30.47
N LYS A 152 -14.84 32.85 30.66
CA LYS A 152 -14.18 34.15 30.83
C LYS A 152 -14.20 34.49 32.32
N ALA A 153 -13.04 34.77 32.91
CA ALA A 153 -12.95 35.66 34.07
C ALA A 153 -11.62 36.40 34.04
N LYS A 154 -11.70 37.69 33.67
CA LYS A 154 -10.69 38.71 33.99
C LYS A 154 -11.01 39.19 35.41
N GLY A 155 -10.07 39.07 36.33
CA GLY A 155 -10.08 39.77 37.61
C GLY A 155 -8.88 40.71 37.67
N LYS A 156 -9.15 42.02 37.60
CA LYS A 156 -8.25 43.07 38.06
C LYS A 156 -8.78 43.53 39.41
N GLY A 157 -7.91 43.54 40.42
CA GLY A 157 -8.07 44.19 41.71
C GLY A 157 -6.69 44.57 42.18
#